data_AF-A0A0D2MF95-F1
#
_entry.id   AF-A0A0D2MF95-F1
#
_cell.length_a   1.000
_cell.length_b   1.000
_cell.length_c   1.000
_cell.angle_alpha   90.00
_cell.angle_beta   90.00
_cell.angle_gamma   90.00
#
_symmetry.space_group_name_H-M   'P 1'
#
loop_
_entity.id
_entity.type
_entity.pdbx_description
1 polymer ?
#
loop_
_entity_poly.entity_id
_entity_poly.type
_entity_poly.pdbx_seq_one_letter_code
_entity_poly.pdbx_strand_id
1 'polypeptide(L)'
;MLLLETGDQQFRDHWNGFKEAWTSQKGNEHVVTSPKGYAWYIKDLGWGNLRHMGNAAALVLWGAKSEGNKGERDRLVCWAHGQISYALGEGGRSYVVGFGNNPPVRPHHRGASCPSAPANTAASTLLLTEVFAQ
;
A
#
# COMPACT_ATOMS: atom_id res chain seq x y z
N MET A 1 -19.06 -0.07 7.41
CA MET A 1 -18.94 -1.47 6.95
C MET A 1 -20.28 -2.15 7.22
N LEU A 2 -21.01 -2.58 6.20
CA LEU A 2 -22.42 -3.02 6.35
C LEU A 2 -22.61 -4.12 7.40
N LEU A 3 -21.64 -5.04 7.54
CA LEU A 3 -21.64 -6.06 8.59
C LEU A 3 -21.83 -5.48 10.00
N LEU A 4 -21.16 -4.37 10.33
CA LEU A 4 -21.22 -3.79 11.68
C LEU A 4 -22.57 -3.12 11.96
N GLU A 5 -23.22 -2.61 10.92
CA GLU A 5 -24.49 -1.91 11.05
C GLU A 5 -25.67 -2.88 11.08
N THR A 6 -25.61 -3.94 10.26
CA THR A 6 -26.76 -4.84 10.06
C THR A 6 -26.62 -6.19 10.76
N GLY A 7 -25.39 -6.67 10.98
CA GLY A 7 -25.13 -8.02 11.48
C GLY A 7 -25.47 -9.15 10.49
N ASP A 8 -25.92 -8.82 9.29
CA ASP A 8 -26.43 -9.78 8.29
C ASP A 8 -25.35 -10.78 7.84
N GLN A 9 -25.76 -12.05 7.73
CA GLN A 9 -24.91 -13.16 7.35
C GLN A 9 -24.26 -12.96 5.97
N GLN A 10 -24.96 -12.36 5.00
CA GLN A 10 -24.36 -12.12 3.68
C GLN A 10 -23.11 -11.23 3.75
N PHE A 11 -23.12 -10.21 4.62
CA PHE A 11 -21.98 -9.32 4.78
C PHE A 11 -20.90 -9.95 5.66
N ARG A 12 -21.29 -10.86 6.56
CA ARG A 12 -20.34 -11.69 7.33
C ARG A 12 -19.56 -12.62 6.41
N ASP A 13 -20.22 -13.22 5.42
CA ASP A 13 -19.59 -14.12 4.47
C ASP A 13 -18.63 -13.35 3.54
N HIS A 14 -19.04 -12.19 3.02
CA HIS A 14 -18.15 -11.32 2.25
C HIS A 14 -16.93 -10.85 3.06
N TRP A 15 -17.15 -10.46 4.33
CA TRP A 15 -16.06 -10.11 5.24
C TRP A 15 -15.12 -11.28 5.49
N ASN A 16 -15.65 -12.47 5.76
CA ASN A 16 -14.84 -13.68 5.98
C ASN A 16 -13.99 -14.01 4.74
N GLY A 17 -14.56 -13.92 3.54
CA GLY A 17 -13.80 -14.10 2.30
C GLY A 17 -12.70 -13.05 2.15
N PHE A 18 -13.01 -11.78 2.39
CA PHE A 18 -12.03 -10.70 2.29
C PHE A 18 -10.89 -10.84 3.31
N LYS A 19 -11.20 -11.07 4.60
CA LYS A 19 -10.17 -11.18 5.64
C LYS A 19 -9.26 -12.37 5.37
N GLU A 20 -9.81 -13.53 5.02
CA GLU A 20 -9.03 -14.74 4.80
C GLU A 20 -8.15 -14.64 3.54
N ALA A 21 -8.64 -13.98 2.49
CA ALA A 21 -7.85 -13.69 1.31
C ALA A 21 -6.61 -12.83 1.65
N TRP A 22 -6.76 -11.82 2.51
CA TRP A 22 -5.68 -10.90 2.84
C TRP A 22 -4.74 -11.39 3.94
N THR A 23 -5.26 -12.04 4.98
CA THR A 23 -4.48 -12.43 6.17
C THR A 23 -3.94 -13.85 6.10
N SER A 24 -4.53 -14.70 5.25
CA SER A 24 -4.22 -16.13 5.16
C SER A 24 -3.98 -16.60 3.72
N GLN A 25 -4.13 -15.72 2.71
CA GLN A 25 -4.08 -16.06 1.27
C GLN A 25 -5.12 -17.09 0.83
N LYS A 26 -6.16 -17.32 1.66
CA LYS A 26 -7.15 -18.35 1.41
C LYS A 26 -8.21 -17.83 0.45
N GLY A 27 -8.46 -18.58 -0.63
CA GLY A 27 -9.48 -18.24 -1.61
C GLY A 27 -9.11 -17.11 -2.57
N ASN A 28 -7.86 -16.62 -2.53
CA ASN A 28 -7.36 -15.62 -3.47
C ASN A 28 -5.87 -15.81 -3.73
N GLU A 29 -5.54 -16.51 -4.82
CA GLU A 29 -4.16 -16.76 -5.27
C GLU A 29 -3.41 -15.48 -5.68
N HIS A 30 -4.11 -14.37 -5.85
CA HIS A 30 -3.50 -13.10 -6.22
C HIS A 30 -3.05 -12.28 -5.02
N VAL A 31 -3.34 -12.69 -3.78
CA VAL A 31 -2.72 -12.10 -2.60
C VAL A 31 -1.60 -13.02 -2.14
N VAL A 32 -0.37 -12.52 -2.14
CA VAL A 32 0.78 -13.29 -1.67
C VAL A 32 1.57 -12.46 -0.66
N THR A 33 2.39 -13.14 0.15
CA THR A 33 3.20 -12.51 1.20
C THR A 33 4.68 -12.64 0.87
N SER A 34 5.41 -11.54 0.99
CA SER A 34 6.87 -11.53 0.82
C SER A 34 7.55 -12.26 1.99
N PRO A 35 8.83 -12.65 1.85
CA PRO A 35 9.60 -13.23 2.95
C PRO A 35 9.68 -12.34 4.21
N LYS A 36 9.45 -11.02 4.06
CA LYS A 36 9.45 -10.04 5.16
C LYS A 36 8.05 -9.74 5.71
N GLY A 37 7.03 -10.53 5.38
CA GLY A 37 5.68 -10.40 5.94
C GLY A 37 4.77 -9.36 5.26
N TYR A 38 5.22 -8.77 4.16
CA TYR A 38 4.45 -7.81 3.36
C TYR A 38 3.44 -8.53 2.46
N ALA A 39 2.16 -8.24 2.61
CA ALA A 39 1.10 -8.74 1.74
C ALA A 39 0.91 -7.81 0.53
N TRP A 40 0.86 -8.37 -0.68
CA TRP A 40 0.61 -7.61 -1.91
C TRP A 40 -0.30 -8.33 -2.89
N TYR A 41 -0.94 -7.53 -3.75
CA TYR A 41 -1.86 -8.00 -4.76
C TYR A 41 -1.17 -8.07 -6.13
N ILE A 42 -0.96 -9.27 -6.65
CA ILE A 42 -0.11 -9.49 -7.84
C ILE A 42 -0.86 -9.34 -9.17
N LYS A 43 -2.20 -9.35 -9.15
CA LYS A 43 -3.00 -9.26 -10.39
C LYS A 43 -2.74 -7.96 -11.15
N ASP A 44 -2.44 -6.89 -10.43
CA ASP A 44 -2.14 -5.57 -11.00
C ASP A 44 -0.68 -5.43 -11.45
N LEU A 45 0.02 -6.54 -11.72
CA LEU A 45 1.38 -6.59 -12.29
C LEU A 45 2.40 -5.71 -11.54
N GLY A 46 2.24 -5.58 -10.22
CA GLY A 46 3.12 -4.80 -9.34
C GLY A 46 2.75 -3.32 -9.18
N TRP A 47 1.62 -2.86 -9.74
CA TRP A 47 1.17 -1.47 -9.60
C TRP A 47 0.48 -1.21 -8.26
N GLY A 48 1.01 -0.23 -7.50
CA GLY A 48 0.34 0.28 -6.31
C GLY A 48 0.20 -0.74 -5.18
N ASN A 49 1.17 -1.62 -5.01
CA ASN A 49 1.14 -2.68 -4.00
C ASN A 49 0.90 -2.12 -2.57
N LEU A 50 1.61 -1.05 -2.18
CA LEU A 50 1.44 -0.39 -0.88
C LEU A 50 0.05 0.23 -0.70
N ARG A 51 -0.57 0.70 -1.80
CA ARG A 51 -1.95 1.22 -1.77
C ARG A 51 -2.94 0.11 -1.48
N HIS A 52 -2.81 -1.06 -2.13
CA HIS A 52 -3.73 -2.17 -1.85
C HIS A 52 -3.54 -2.68 -0.42
N MET A 53 -2.29 -2.90 -0.03
CA MET A 53 -1.94 -3.35 1.32
C MET A 53 -2.46 -2.38 2.39
N GLY A 54 -2.24 -1.07 2.24
CA GLY A 54 -2.70 -0.07 3.20
C GLY A 54 -4.23 0.00 3.31
N ASN A 55 -4.92 -0.05 2.18
CA ASN A 55 -6.39 -0.08 2.17
C ASN A 55 -6.93 -1.38 2.81
N ALA A 56 -6.32 -2.52 2.53
CA ALA A 56 -6.68 -3.79 3.13
C ALA A 56 -6.42 -3.79 4.65
N ALA A 57 -5.27 -3.26 5.10
CA ALA A 57 -4.96 -3.09 6.51
C ALA A 57 -6.01 -2.23 7.23
N ALA A 58 -6.43 -1.11 6.63
CA ALA A 58 -7.47 -0.27 7.19
C ALA A 58 -8.83 -0.99 7.30
N LEU A 59 -9.23 -1.72 6.26
CA LEU A 59 -10.47 -2.51 6.27
C LEU A 59 -10.41 -3.65 7.26
N VAL A 60 -9.27 -4.35 7.37
CA VAL A 60 -9.08 -5.45 8.32
C VAL A 60 -9.13 -4.93 9.76
N LEU A 61 -8.47 -3.80 10.04
CA LEU A 61 -8.50 -3.17 11.35
C LEU A 61 -9.92 -2.72 11.75
N TRP A 62 -10.68 -2.15 10.81
CA TRP A 62 -12.08 -1.80 11.08
C TRP A 62 -12.92 -3.07 11.29
N GLY A 63 -12.82 -4.04 10.39
CA GLY A 63 -13.60 -5.28 10.43
C GLY A 63 -13.31 -6.16 11.65
N ALA A 64 -12.13 -6.03 12.27
CA ALA A 64 -11.83 -6.68 13.54
C ALA A 64 -12.85 -6.34 14.65
N LYS A 65 -13.52 -5.18 14.59
CA LYS A 65 -14.61 -4.83 15.52
C LYS A 65 -15.82 -5.76 15.44
N SER A 66 -15.99 -6.50 14.33
CA SER A 66 -17.09 -7.44 14.13
C SER A 66 -16.84 -8.82 14.73
N GLU A 67 -15.62 -9.10 15.18
CA GLU A 67 -15.22 -10.41 15.69
C GLU A 67 -15.50 -10.53 17.19
N GLY A 68 -16.26 -11.54 17.60
CA GLY A 68 -16.53 -11.82 19.01
C GLY A 68 -15.35 -12.48 19.74
N ASN A 69 -14.52 -13.23 19.01
CA ASN A 69 -13.36 -13.93 19.57
C ASN A 69 -12.18 -12.96 19.75
N LYS A 70 -11.64 -12.86 20.97
CA LYS A 70 -10.50 -11.96 21.28
C LYS A 70 -9.23 -12.33 20.51
N GLY A 71 -8.91 -13.62 20.40
CA GLY A 71 -7.71 -14.07 19.69
C GLY A 71 -7.75 -13.71 18.21
N GLU A 72 -8.92 -13.89 17.57
CA GLU A 72 -9.10 -13.48 16.18
C GLU A 72 -9.00 -11.96 16.01
N ARG A 73 -9.63 -11.17 16.89
CA ARG A 73 -9.45 -9.71 16.90
C ARG A 73 -7.99 -9.31 16.97
N ASP A 74 -7.26 -9.86 17.93
CA ASP A 74 -5.84 -9.54 18.14
C ASP A 74 -5.01 -9.94 16.92
N ARG A 75 -5.28 -11.10 16.31
CA ARG A 75 -4.63 -11.54 15.07
C ARG A 75 -4.82 -10.53 13.94
N LEU A 76 -6.05 -10.06 13.71
CA LEU A 76 -6.37 -9.10 12.65
C LEU A 76 -5.71 -7.73 12.90
N VAL A 77 -5.74 -7.26 14.15
CA VAL A 77 -5.06 -6.02 14.56
C VAL A 77 -3.55 -6.12 14.35
N CYS A 78 -2.93 -7.22 14.78
CA CYS A 78 -1.50 -7.46 14.59
C CYS A 78 -1.13 -7.54 13.11
N TRP A 79 -1.94 -8.20 12.29
CA TRP A 79 -1.71 -8.26 10.85
C TRP A 79 -1.76 -6.86 10.22
N ALA A 80 -2.81 -6.08 10.52
CA ALA A 80 -2.95 -4.72 9.98
C ALA A 80 -1.81 -3.80 10.44
N HIS A 81 -1.41 -3.91 11.71
CA HIS A 81 -0.26 -3.18 12.24
C HIS A 81 1.03 -3.55 11.48
N GLY A 82 1.32 -4.84 11.30
CA GLY A 82 2.50 -5.29 10.56
C GLY A 82 2.58 -4.76 9.13
N GLN A 83 1.44 -4.68 8.43
CA GLN A 83 1.38 -4.10 7.09
C GLN A 83 1.77 -2.61 7.08
N ILE A 84 1.24 -1.82 8.02
CA ILE A 84 1.57 -0.39 8.13
C ILE A 84 3.03 -0.21 8.59
N SER A 85 3.49 -0.99 9.56
CA SER A 85 4.88 -0.95 10.04
C SER A 85 5.89 -1.30 8.94
N TYR A 86 5.57 -2.25 8.06
CA TYR A 86 6.36 -2.52 6.86
C TYR A 86 6.51 -1.27 5.98
N ALA A 87 5.41 -0.57 5.71
CA ALA A 87 5.44 0.66 4.91
C ALA A 87 6.26 1.79 5.56
N LEU A 88 6.29 1.82 6.90
CA LEU A 88 6.99 2.84 7.67
C LEU A 88 8.47 2.54 7.89
N GLY A 89 8.94 1.31 7.73
CA GLY A 89 10.36 1.03 7.86
C GLY A 89 10.76 -0.38 8.25
N GLU A 90 9.84 -1.21 8.74
CA GLU A 90 10.18 -2.53 9.31
C GLU A 90 10.82 -3.47 8.27
N GLY A 91 10.52 -3.26 6.98
CA GLY A 91 11.17 -3.96 5.88
C GLY A 91 12.64 -3.59 5.61
N GLY A 92 13.20 -2.61 6.34
CA GLY A 92 14.58 -2.11 6.24
C GLY A 92 14.71 -0.71 5.62
N ARG A 93 13.63 -0.15 5.09
CA ARG A 93 13.53 1.25 4.68
C ARG A 93 12.07 1.71 4.74
N SER A 94 11.87 3.02 4.85
CA SER A 94 10.57 3.66 4.72
C SER A 94 10.14 3.73 3.26
N TYR A 95 8.84 3.65 3.04
CA TYR A 95 8.20 3.92 1.75
C TYR A 95 7.38 5.22 1.76
N VAL A 96 7.44 5.97 2.87
CA VAL A 96 6.79 7.28 3.01
C VAL A 96 7.85 8.37 2.78
N VAL A 97 7.60 9.24 1.81
CA VAL A 97 8.50 10.34 1.45
C VAL A 97 8.75 11.24 2.67
N GLY A 98 10.03 11.51 2.96
CA GLY A 98 10.43 12.40 4.06
C GLY A 98 10.26 11.82 5.48
N PHE A 99 9.97 10.53 5.63
CA PHE A 99 9.73 9.91 6.93
C PHE A 99 10.60 8.66 7.14
N GLY A 100 11.10 8.46 8.37
CA GLY A 100 11.76 7.23 8.78
C GLY A 100 13.14 6.99 8.16
N ASN A 101 13.56 5.72 8.11
CA ASN A 101 14.88 5.34 7.64
C ASN A 101 14.93 5.21 6.11
N ASN A 102 15.87 5.90 5.45
CA ASN A 102 16.11 5.82 4.00
C ASN A 102 14.82 5.94 3.13
N PRO A 103 14.03 7.03 3.28
CA PRO A 103 12.79 7.21 2.53
C PRO A 103 13.03 7.46 1.04
N PRO A 104 12.01 7.29 0.18
CA PRO A 104 12.11 7.64 -1.23
C PRO A 104 12.36 9.15 -1.42
N VAL A 105 13.39 9.50 -2.20
CA VAL A 105 13.77 10.89 -2.49
C VAL A 105 13.43 11.34 -3.92
N ARG A 106 12.94 10.41 -4.76
CA ARG A 106 12.57 10.67 -6.17
C ARG A 106 11.16 10.14 -6.48
N PRO A 107 10.12 10.61 -5.78
CA PRO A 107 8.75 10.24 -6.14
C PRO A 107 8.42 10.78 -7.54
N HIS A 108 7.63 10.04 -8.31
CA HIS A 108 7.14 10.50 -9.61
C HIS A 108 6.03 11.54 -9.43
N HIS A 109 6.39 12.74 -8.96
CA HIS A 109 5.47 13.84 -8.67
C HIS A 109 6.02 15.15 -9.27
N ARG A 110 5.36 15.66 -10.31
CA ARG A 110 5.85 16.82 -11.11
C ARG A 110 6.22 18.02 -10.24
N GLY A 111 5.34 18.42 -9.33
CA GLY A 111 5.57 19.60 -8.47
C GLY A 111 6.64 19.39 -7.39
N ALA A 112 6.97 18.13 -7.05
CA ALA A 112 8.02 17.84 -6.06
C ALA A 112 9.41 17.73 -6.72
N SER A 113 9.44 17.50 -8.04
CA SER A 113 10.67 17.47 -8.83
C SER A 113 11.10 18.86 -9.33
N CYS A 114 10.24 19.88 -9.19
CA CYS A 114 10.60 21.25 -9.52
C CYS A 114 11.54 21.82 -8.45
N PRO A 115 12.64 22.48 -8.85
CA PRO A 115 13.41 23.30 -7.93
C PRO A 115 12.52 24.37 -7.29
N SER A 116 12.77 24.71 -6.03
CA SER A 116 12.09 25.80 -5.34
C SER A 116 12.34 27.13 -6.07
N ALA A 117 11.29 27.91 -6.30
CA ALA A 117 11.37 29.19 -6.99
C ALA A 117 12.13 30.27 -6.16
N PRO A 118 12.81 31.24 -6.81
CA PRO A 118 13.02 31.34 -8.25
C PRO A 118 14.32 30.60 -8.63
N ALA A 119 14.23 29.31 -8.91
CA ALA A 119 15.24 28.67 -9.72
C ALA A 119 15.10 29.26 -11.13
N ASN A 120 16.13 29.98 -11.54
CA ASN A 120 16.41 30.36 -12.91
C ASN A 120 16.30 29.14 -13.83
N THR A 121 15.10 28.89 -14.34
CA THR A 121 14.87 27.98 -15.46
C THR A 121 15.40 28.67 -16.72
N ALA A 122 16.72 28.67 -16.91
CA ALA A 122 17.22 28.65 -18.28
C ALA A 122 16.68 27.36 -18.87
N ALA A 123 15.62 27.50 -19.68
CA ALA A 123 15.01 26.40 -20.39
C ALA A 123 16.12 25.51 -20.95
N SER A 124 16.06 24.22 -20.66
CA SER A 124 16.72 23.23 -21.50
C SER A 124 16.05 23.31 -22.88
N THR A 125 16.40 24.33 -23.65
CA THR A 125 16.43 24.30 -25.09
C THR A 125 17.49 23.27 -25.43
N LEU A 126 17.10 22.00 -25.36
CA LEU A 126 17.80 20.94 -26.08
C LEU A 126 17.78 21.37 -27.54
N LEU A 127 18.94 21.78 -28.03
CA LEU A 127 19.24 22.06 -29.42
C LEU A 127 18.85 20.82 -30.26
N LEU A 128 17.64 20.82 -30.81
CA LEU A 128 17.24 19.97 -31.93
C LEU A 128 17.68 20.60 -33.25
N THR A 129 18.96 20.96 -33.35
CA THR A 129 19.58 21.40 -34.61
C THR A 129 21.00 20.88 -34.71
N GLU A 130 21.17 19.56 -34.78
CA GLU A 130 22.27 18.92 -35.53
C GLU A 130 21.78 17.56 -36.09
N VAL A 131 20.68 17.60 -36.83
CA VAL A 131 20.44 16.65 -37.93
C VAL A 131 20.54 17.51 -39.19
N PHE A 132 21.45 17.14 -40.10
CA PHE A 132 21.94 17.87 -41.29
C PHE A 132 23.15 18.80 -41.09
N ALA A 133 24.34 18.23 -40.92
CA ALA A 133 25.54 18.66 -41.64
C ALA A 133 26.62 17.56 -41.58
N GLN A 134 26.99 17.06 -42.78
CA GLN A 134 28.01 16.06 -43.16
C GLN A 134 27.53 14.62 -43.33
#